data_AF-A0A820M9P0-F1
#
_entry.id   AF-A0A820M9P0-F1
#
_cell.length_a   1.000
_cell.length_b   1.000
_cell.length_c   1.000
_cell.angle_alpha   90.00
_cell.angle_beta   90.00
_cell.angle_gamma   90.00
#
_symmetry.space_group_name_H-M   'P 1'
#
loop_
_entity.id
_entity.type
_entity.pdbx_description
1 polymer ?
#
loop_
_entity_poly.entity_id
_entity_poly.type
_entity_poly.pdbx_seq_one_letter_code
_entity_poly.pdbx_strand_id
1 'polypeptide(L)'
;MTRQEREELAKGVCNFYEDAANKSVKTAVNYFKKQHIPERTIRYMLKKYLVHSTTEYLPRKGRPVKVVNQQLNRLVKTVNNKTSISQREIAKRYKVRQTTICRTLKKRTSAIIRKRRKAPTMESEDQEKELEKAAVNCTE
;
A
#
# COMPACT_ATOMS: atom_id res chain seq x y z
N MET A 1 -0.84 25.20 -4.90
CA MET A 1 -2.07 24.43 -5.13
C MET A 1 -1.98 23.04 -4.50
N THR A 2 -2.38 22.96 -3.24
CA THR A 2 -2.51 21.70 -2.47
C THR A 2 -3.65 20.84 -3.04
N ARG A 3 -3.81 19.60 -2.54
CA ARG A 3 -4.87 18.70 -3.00
C ARG A 3 -6.26 19.28 -2.72
N GLN A 4 -6.47 19.81 -1.52
CA GLN A 4 -7.74 20.39 -1.07
C GLN A 4 -8.11 21.61 -1.90
N GLU A 5 -7.17 22.55 -2.09
CA GLU A 5 -7.37 23.74 -2.94
C GLU A 5 -7.83 23.39 -4.37
N ARG A 6 -7.34 22.28 -4.94
CA ARG A 6 -7.76 21.82 -6.27
C ARG A 6 -9.17 21.22 -6.27
N GLU A 7 -9.57 20.55 -5.20
CA GLU A 7 -10.93 19.99 -5.05
C GLU A 7 -11.95 21.11 -4.85
N GLU A 8 -11.61 22.10 -4.02
CA GLU A 8 -12.42 23.31 -3.81
C GLU A 8 -12.61 24.09 -5.10
N LEU A 9 -11.52 24.29 -5.86
CA LEU A 9 -11.60 24.93 -7.17
C LEU A 9 -12.50 24.15 -8.12
N ALA A 10 -12.37 22.82 -8.17
CA ALA A 10 -13.22 21.97 -9.02
C ALA A 10 -14.70 22.07 -8.62
N LYS A 11 -15.00 22.11 -7.31
CA LYS A 11 -16.36 22.34 -6.80
C LYS A 11 -16.91 23.68 -7.26
N GLY A 12 -16.15 24.76 -7.09
CA GLY A 12 -16.56 26.10 -7.54
C GLY A 12 -16.83 26.16 -9.04
N VAL A 13 -15.99 25.52 -9.85
CA VAL A 13 -16.17 25.44 -11.30
C VAL A 13 -17.43 24.65 -11.69
N CYS A 14 -17.69 23.52 -11.03
CA CYS A 14 -18.85 22.69 -11.33
C CYS A 14 -20.16 23.33 -10.86
N ASN A 15 -20.17 23.94 -9.67
CA ASN A 15 -21.34 24.67 -9.17
C ASN A 15 -21.70 25.83 -10.12
N PHE A 16 -20.72 26.64 -10.53
CA PHE A 16 -20.94 27.71 -11.51
C PHE A 16 -21.50 27.17 -12.84
N TYR A 17 -21.04 26.00 -13.28
CA TYR A 17 -21.52 25.35 -14.49
C TYR A 17 -22.98 24.88 -14.36
N GLU A 18 -23.38 24.39 -13.19
CA GLU A 18 -24.76 23.96 -12.92
C GLU A 18 -25.72 25.13 -12.73
N ASP A 19 -25.28 26.19 -12.07
CA ASP A 19 -26.06 27.41 -11.82
C ASP A 19 -26.25 28.24 -13.11
N ALA A 20 -25.38 28.08 -14.10
CA ALA A 20 -25.51 28.75 -15.38
C ALA A 20 -26.71 28.19 -16.17
N ALA A 21 -27.66 29.06 -16.55
CA ALA A 21 -28.91 28.69 -17.23
C ALA A 21 -28.77 27.73 -18.42
N ASN A 22 -27.70 27.86 -19.21
CA ASN A 22 -27.46 27.05 -20.42
C ASN A 22 -26.47 25.89 -20.21
N LYS A 23 -25.97 25.69 -18.97
CA LYS A 23 -24.89 24.71 -18.66
C LYS A 23 -23.78 24.73 -19.70
N SER A 24 -23.35 25.96 -20.04
CA SER A 24 -22.42 26.21 -21.15
C SER A 24 -20.99 26.13 -20.65
N VAL A 25 -20.23 25.18 -21.20
CA VAL A 25 -18.80 25.02 -20.92
C VAL A 25 -18.02 26.29 -21.30
N LYS A 26 -18.40 26.93 -22.41
CA LYS A 26 -17.74 28.15 -22.89
C LYS A 26 -17.89 29.30 -21.89
N THR A 27 -19.07 29.44 -21.29
CA THR A 27 -19.35 30.48 -20.29
C THR A 27 -18.53 30.27 -19.02
N ALA A 28 -18.50 29.03 -18.51
CA ALA A 28 -17.67 28.66 -17.36
C ALA A 28 -16.18 28.89 -17.63
N VAL A 29 -15.67 28.45 -18.77
CA VAL A 29 -14.27 28.66 -19.16
C VAL A 29 -13.92 30.14 -19.21
N ASN A 30 -14.74 30.97 -19.85
CA ASN A 30 -14.48 32.40 -19.97
C ASN A 30 -14.47 33.12 -18.61
N TYR A 31 -15.37 32.73 -17.70
CA TYR A 31 -15.44 33.31 -16.36
C TYR A 31 -14.17 33.01 -15.54
N PHE A 32 -13.77 31.74 -15.43
CA PHE A 32 -12.60 31.37 -14.64
C PHE A 32 -11.27 31.71 -15.33
N LYS A 33 -11.26 31.86 -16.66
CA LYS A 33 -10.09 32.40 -17.40
C LYS A 33 -9.78 33.84 -17.00
N LYS A 34 -10.80 34.66 -16.71
CA LYS A 34 -10.60 36.02 -16.17
C LYS A 34 -10.00 36.02 -14.76
N GLN A 35 -10.19 34.93 -14.02
CA GLN A 35 -9.60 34.72 -12.68
C GLN A 35 -8.20 34.08 -12.74
N HIS A 36 -7.53 34.13 -13.88
CA HIS A 36 -6.20 33.56 -14.10
C HIS A 36 -6.10 32.03 -13.93
N ILE A 37 -7.21 31.30 -14.02
CA ILE A 37 -7.17 29.83 -14.03
C ILE A 37 -6.95 29.35 -15.46
N PRO A 38 -5.97 28.45 -15.71
CA PRO A 38 -5.71 27.96 -17.05
C PRO A 38 -6.91 27.23 -17.66
N GLU A 39 -7.22 27.55 -18.92
CA GLU A 39 -8.33 26.96 -19.67
C GLU A 39 -8.28 25.43 -19.71
N ARG A 40 -7.08 24.86 -19.88
CA ARG A 40 -6.86 23.41 -19.86
C ARG A 40 -7.35 22.77 -18.57
N THR A 41 -7.12 23.43 -17.43
CA THR A 41 -7.52 22.95 -16.11
C THR A 41 -9.04 22.97 -15.97
N ILE A 42 -9.68 24.07 -16.37
CA ILE A 42 -11.16 24.22 -16.30
C ILE A 42 -11.84 23.17 -17.17
N ARG A 43 -11.40 23.01 -18.43
CA ARG A 43 -11.94 21.99 -19.34
C ARG A 43 -11.73 20.58 -18.80
N TYR A 44 -10.59 20.30 -18.18
CA TYR A 44 -10.32 19.00 -17.56
C TYR A 44 -11.29 18.72 -16.39
N MET A 45 -11.50 19.70 -15.51
CA MET A 45 -12.44 19.57 -14.38
C MET A 45 -13.87 19.32 -14.87
N LEU A 46 -14.35 20.11 -15.83
CA LEU A 46 -15.69 19.96 -16.40
C LEU A 46 -15.85 18.62 -17.14
N LYS A 47 -14.86 18.21 -17.95
CA LYS A 47 -14.91 16.92 -18.64
C LYS A 47 -15.00 15.76 -17.64
N LYS A 48 -14.23 15.82 -16.55
CA LYS A 48 -14.29 14.83 -15.48
C LYS A 48 -15.68 14.81 -14.83
N TYR A 49 -16.23 15.99 -14.53
CA TYR A 49 -17.56 16.12 -13.94
C TYR A 49 -18.66 15.55 -14.84
N LEU A 50 -18.63 15.85 -16.13
CA LEU A 50 -19.60 15.34 -17.10
C LEU A 50 -19.58 13.81 -17.26
N VAL A 51 -18.41 13.18 -17.07
CA VAL A 51 -18.26 11.71 -17.22
C VAL A 51 -18.56 10.97 -15.92
N HIS A 52 -18.19 11.53 -14.77
CA HIS A 52 -18.21 10.83 -13.48
C HIS A 52 -19.09 11.46 -12.41
N SER A 53 -19.75 12.60 -12.71
CA SER A 53 -20.59 13.38 -11.79
C SER A 53 -19.93 13.66 -10.44
N THR A 54 -18.60 13.76 -10.42
CA THR A 54 -17.80 13.90 -9.19
C THR A 54 -16.64 14.87 -9.39
N THR A 55 -16.41 15.70 -8.38
CA THR A 55 -15.25 16.61 -8.30
C THR A 55 -14.07 15.98 -7.57
N GLU A 56 -14.32 14.95 -6.77
CA GLU A 56 -13.33 14.19 -6.00
C GLU A 56 -12.32 13.45 -6.88
N TYR A 57 -11.09 13.28 -6.39
CA TYR A 57 -10.07 12.55 -7.16
C TYR A 57 -10.48 11.10 -7.40
N LEU A 58 -10.50 10.74 -8.68
CA LEU A 58 -10.69 9.35 -9.08
C LEU A 58 -9.49 8.50 -8.64
N PRO A 59 -9.72 7.23 -8.29
CA PRO A 59 -8.64 6.31 -8.02
C PRO A 59 -7.73 6.24 -9.24
N ARG A 60 -6.42 6.41 -9.03
CA ARG A 60 -5.43 6.31 -10.10
C ARG A 60 -5.56 4.92 -10.74
N LYS A 61 -5.74 4.87 -12.07
CA LYS A 61 -5.66 3.64 -12.86
C LYS A 61 -4.21 3.15 -12.82
N GLY A 62 -3.87 2.41 -11.78
CA GLY A 62 -2.56 1.80 -11.59
C GLY A 62 -2.53 0.36 -12.10
N ARG A 63 -1.32 -0.21 -12.15
CA ARG A 63 -1.13 -1.63 -12.41
C ARG A 63 -1.91 -2.45 -11.36
N PRO A 64 -2.72 -3.46 -11.77
CA PRO A 64 -3.42 -4.32 -10.82
C PRO A 64 -2.41 -4.97 -9.86
N VAL A 65 -2.72 -4.91 -8.57
CA VAL A 65 -1.86 -5.48 -7.52
C VAL A 65 -2.18 -6.97 -7.42
N LYS A 66 -1.14 -7.82 -7.47
CA LYS A 66 -1.31 -9.29 -7.43
C LYS A 66 -1.95 -9.84 -6.14
N VAL A 67 -1.96 -9.05 -5.06
CA VAL A 67 -2.50 -9.45 -3.75
C VAL A 67 -3.26 -8.28 -3.15
N VAL A 68 -4.50 -8.54 -2.71
CA VAL A 68 -5.38 -7.52 -2.11
C VAL A 68 -4.86 -7.12 -0.72
N ASN A 69 -5.03 -5.86 -0.32
CA ASN A 69 -4.58 -5.36 0.98
C ASN A 69 -5.09 -6.19 2.18
N GLN A 70 -6.34 -6.65 2.13
CA GLN A 70 -6.92 -7.51 3.17
C GLN A 70 -6.15 -8.83 3.32
N GLN A 71 -5.78 -9.45 2.19
CA GLN A 71 -4.96 -10.67 2.17
C GLN A 71 -3.55 -10.40 2.72
N LEU A 72 -2.97 -9.25 2.40
CA LEU A 72 -1.67 -8.83 2.95
C LEU A 72 -1.72 -8.60 4.46
N ASN A 73 -2.81 -8.06 4.99
CA ASN A 73 -2.97 -7.88 6.44
C ASN A 73 -3.14 -9.23 7.15
N ARG A 74 -3.87 -10.19 6.54
CA ARG A 74 -3.95 -11.57 7.04
C ARG A 74 -2.57 -12.24 7.03
N LEU A 75 -1.78 -12.04 5.97
CA LEU A 75 -0.41 -12.53 5.87
C LEU A 75 0.45 -12.05 7.04
N VAL A 76 0.45 -10.74 7.32
CA VAL A 76 1.24 -10.18 8.43
C VAL A 76 0.80 -10.77 9.77
N LYS A 77 -0.52 -10.86 10.03
CA LYS A 77 -1.04 -11.52 11.24
C LYS A 77 -0.60 -12.98 11.35
N THR A 78 -0.64 -13.74 10.26
CA THR A 78 -0.21 -15.15 10.28
C THR A 78 1.26 -15.31 10.58
N VAL A 79 2.12 -14.42 10.07
CA VAL A 79 3.58 -14.48 10.31
C VAL A 79 3.93 -14.02 11.72
N ASN A 80 3.24 -13.02 12.25
CA ASN A 80 3.46 -12.57 13.63
C ASN A 80 3.01 -13.61 14.67
N ASN A 81 1.94 -14.37 14.38
CA ASN A 81 1.38 -15.33 15.33
C ASN A 81 1.93 -16.75 15.18
N LYS A 82 2.63 -17.08 14.09
CA LYS A 82 3.16 -18.43 13.82
C LYS A 82 4.63 -18.37 13.44
N THR A 83 5.50 -18.93 14.29
CA THR A 83 6.96 -18.87 14.17
C THR A 83 7.57 -19.90 13.20
N SER A 84 6.82 -20.92 12.75
CA SER A 84 7.36 -22.09 12.04
C SER A 84 6.98 -22.21 10.56
N ILE A 85 6.24 -21.27 9.96
CA ILE A 85 5.80 -21.39 8.57
C ILE A 85 6.85 -20.84 7.60
N SER A 86 7.21 -21.63 6.58
CA SER A 86 8.13 -21.17 5.55
C SER A 86 7.46 -20.17 4.59
N GLN A 87 8.24 -19.20 4.09
CA GLN A 87 7.75 -18.27 3.06
C GLN A 87 7.27 -18.99 1.78
N ARG A 88 7.85 -20.16 1.48
CA ARG A 88 7.49 -20.97 0.30
C ARG A 88 6.09 -21.55 0.45
N GLU A 89 5.72 -22.05 1.63
CA GLU A 89 4.37 -22.56 1.89
C GLU A 89 3.34 -21.44 1.88
N ILE A 90 3.67 -20.29 2.46
CA ILE A 90 2.82 -19.10 2.40
C ILE A 90 2.59 -18.69 0.94
N ALA A 91 3.65 -18.65 0.13
CA ALA A 91 3.58 -18.28 -1.28
C ALA A 91 2.60 -19.19 -2.07
N LYS A 92 2.60 -20.50 -1.78
CA LYS A 92 1.63 -21.45 -2.36
C LYS A 92 0.19 -21.11 -1.98
N ARG A 93 -0.08 -20.80 -0.70
CA ARG A 93 -1.43 -20.45 -0.21
C ARG A 93 -2.00 -19.20 -0.87
N TYR A 94 -1.16 -18.19 -1.07
CA TYR A 94 -1.54 -16.93 -1.70
C TYR A 94 -1.39 -16.94 -3.23
N LYS A 95 -1.02 -18.07 -3.84
CA LYS A 95 -0.78 -18.23 -5.29
C LYS A 95 0.15 -17.15 -5.87
N VAL A 96 1.21 -16.80 -5.13
CA VAL A 96 2.20 -15.81 -5.53
C VAL A 96 3.61 -16.37 -5.45
N ARG A 97 4.58 -15.68 -6.06
CA ARG A 97 5.99 -16.03 -5.95
C ARG A 97 6.50 -15.69 -4.54
N GLN A 98 7.40 -16.51 -3.99
CA GLN A 98 8.03 -16.29 -2.69
C GLN A 98 8.66 -14.88 -2.58
N THR A 99 9.25 -14.37 -3.67
CA THR A 99 9.84 -13.03 -3.71
C THR A 99 8.82 -11.92 -3.40
N THR A 100 7.56 -12.10 -3.82
CA THR A 100 6.46 -11.19 -3.49
C THR A 100 6.21 -11.19 -1.98
N ILE A 101 6.08 -12.36 -1.36
CA ILE A 101 5.89 -12.50 0.09
C ILE A 101 7.06 -11.86 0.87
N CYS A 102 8.30 -12.16 0.48
CA CYS A 102 9.50 -11.62 1.12
C CYS A 102 9.54 -10.08 1.07
N ARG A 103 9.27 -9.49 -0.10
CA ARG A 103 9.21 -8.02 -0.25
C ARG A 103 8.09 -7.41 0.59
N THR A 104 6.91 -8.04 0.63
CA THR A 104 5.78 -7.53 1.41
C THR A 104 6.06 -7.59 2.91
N LEU A 105 6.63 -8.67 3.41
CA LEU A 105 6.98 -8.81 4.83
C LEU A 105 8.06 -7.81 5.23
N LYS A 106 9.12 -7.64 4.42
CA LYS A 106 10.15 -6.61 4.65
C LYS A 106 9.58 -5.19 4.73
N LYS A 107 8.56 -4.88 3.92
CA LYS A 107 7.95 -3.55 3.89
C LYS A 107 6.99 -3.30 5.05
N ARG A 108 6.29 -4.34 5.51
CA ARG A 108 5.16 -4.20 6.46
C ARG A 108 5.49 -4.65 7.88
N THR A 109 6.61 -5.31 8.10
CA THR A 109 6.99 -5.87 9.40
C THR A 109 8.47 -5.57 9.65
N SER A 110 8.84 -5.34 10.91
CA SER A 110 10.24 -5.23 11.36
C SER A 110 10.96 -6.58 11.43
N ALA A 111 10.28 -7.68 11.08
CA ALA A 111 10.79 -9.03 11.20
C ALA A 111 12.00 -9.25 10.28
N ILE A 112 13.18 -9.34 10.89
CA ILE A 112 14.40 -9.77 10.21
C ILE A 112 14.36 -11.30 10.14
N ILE A 113 13.99 -11.82 8.98
CA ILE A 113 13.90 -13.26 8.74
C ILE A 113 15.33 -13.82 8.61
N ARG A 114 15.87 -14.35 9.70
CA ARG A 114 17.19 -14.99 9.75
C ARG A 114 17.08 -16.43 9.25
N LYS A 115 18.03 -16.85 8.40
CA LYS A 115 18.16 -18.27 8.03
C LYS A 115 18.57 -19.06 9.26
N ARG A 116 17.89 -20.17 9.55
CA ARG A 116 18.32 -21.12 10.58
C ARG A 116 19.72 -21.64 10.18
N ARG A 117 20.71 -21.42 11.04
CA ARG A 117 22.04 -22.02 10.86
C ARG A 117 21.94 -23.50 11.23
N LYS A 118 22.66 -24.36 10.50
CA LYS A 118 22.84 -25.75 10.93
C LYS A 118 23.59 -25.71 12.26
N ALA A 119 23.15 -26.51 13.23
CA ALA A 119 23.93 -26.67 14.46
C ALA A 119 25.32 -27.20 14.06
N PRO A 120 26.40 -26.69 14.67
CA PRO A 120 27.71 -27.29 14.47
C PRO A 120 27.65 -28.76 14.87
N THR A 121 28.30 -29.63 14.10
CA THR A 121 28.52 -31.01 14.50
C THR A 121 29.51 -30.96 15.66
N MET A 122 29.10 -31.38 16.84
CA MET A 122 29.96 -31.43 18.02
C MET A 122 30.63 -32.80 18.04
N GLU A 123 31.95 -32.84 18.24
CA GLU A 123 32.64 -34.08 18.60
C GLU A 123 32.28 -34.45 20.05
N SER A 124 32.37 -35.74 20.42
CA SER A 124 31.85 -36.29 21.68
C SER A 124 32.31 -35.56 22.94
N GLU A 125 33.55 -35.09 22.98
CA GLU A 125 34.13 -34.42 24.13
C GLU A 125 33.59 -32.99 24.33
N ASP A 126 33.17 -32.33 23.25
CA ASP A 126 32.61 -30.98 23.29
C ASP A 126 31.13 -31.02 23.72
N GLN A 127 30.44 -32.15 23.49
CA GLN A 127 29.08 -32.38 23.97
C GLN A 127 28.99 -32.49 25.49
N GLU A 128 29.91 -33.23 26.12
CA GLU A 128 29.94 -33.42 27.58
C GLU A 128 30.16 -32.08 28.31
N LYS A 129 31.06 -31.24 27.80
CA LYS A 129 31.36 -29.91 28.37
C LYS A 129 30.19 -28.93 28.24
N GLU A 130 29.38 -29.01 27.19
CA GLU A 130 28.18 -28.19 27.07
C GLU A 130 27.03 -28.68 27.96
N LEU A 131 26.92 -30.00 28.16
CA LEU A 131 25.95 -30.58 29.09
C LEU A 131 26.26 -30.20 30.55
N GLU A 132 27.53 -30.23 30.97
CA GLU A 132 27.94 -29.76 32.30
C GLU A 132 27.64 -28.27 32.49
N LYS A 133 27.95 -27.42 31.50
CA LYS A 133 27.63 -25.98 31.55
C LYS A 133 26.13 -25.71 31.59
N ALA A 134 25.31 -26.52 30.91
CA ALA A 134 23.86 -26.41 30.96
C ALA A 134 23.30 -26.85 32.32
N ALA A 135 23.88 -27.88 32.93
CA ALA A 135 23.48 -28.37 34.25
C ALA A 135 23.78 -27.34 35.37
N VAL A 136 24.95 -26.68 35.31
CA VAL A 136 25.35 -25.63 36.26
C VAL A 136 24.41 -24.42 36.21
N ASN A 137 23.90 -24.05 35.03
CA ASN A 137 22.98 -22.94 34.87
C ASN A 137 21.52 -23.25 35.29
N CYS A 138 21.19 -24.49 35.63
CA CYS A 138 19.85 -24.88 36.11
C CYS A 138 19.76 -25.00 37.64
N THR A 139 20.88 -24.79 38.35
CA THR A 139 20.96 -24.85 39.82
C THR A 139 20.97 -23.48 40.51
N GLU A 140 20.82 -22.40 39.74
CA GLU A 140 20.55 -21.02 40.21
C GLU A 140 19.10 -20.61 39.93
#